data_AF-A0A7Y6N9S3-F1
#
_entry.id   AF-A0A7Y6N9S3-F1
#
_cell.length_a   1.000
_cell.length_b   1.000
_cell.length_c   1.000
_cell.angle_alpha   90.00
_cell.angle_beta   90.00
_cell.angle_gamma   90.00
#
_symmetry.space_group_name_H-M   'P 1'
#
loop_
_entity.id
_entity.type
_entity.pdbx_description
1 polymer ?
#
loop_
_entity_poly.entity_id
_entity_poly.type
_entity_poly.pdbx_seq_one_letter_code
_entity_poly.pdbx_strand_id
1 'polypeptide(L)'
;MPNVNADCMNIFLEQMLQCLRTQEAFLVMNCASWNKSKNLRVSRNIEIIYPLPCLPRLNPIKRLWLYIKQNILCSKIYNTIALLEDTLCKFITSLFYSAIKQLCNVTYLSH
;
A
#
# COMPACT_ATOMS: atom_id res chain seq x y z
N MET A 1 1.07 -14.81 -1.99
CA MET A 1 2.51 -14.52 -2.17
C MET A 1 3.13 -14.38 -0.79
N PRO A 2 3.98 -15.32 -0.32
CA PRO A 2 4.51 -15.29 1.05
C PRO A 2 5.83 -14.50 1.20
N ASN A 3 6.50 -14.14 0.09
CA ASN A 3 7.83 -13.55 0.12
C ASN A 3 7.79 -12.03 -0.04
N VAL A 4 8.69 -11.35 0.69
CA VAL A 4 8.87 -9.90 0.62
C VAL A 4 10.18 -9.61 -0.09
N ASN A 5 10.15 -9.61 -1.43
CA ASN A 5 11.34 -9.44 -2.27
C ASN A 5 11.03 -8.69 -3.58
N ALA A 6 12.07 -8.39 -4.36
CA ALA A 6 11.96 -7.63 -5.61
C ALA A 6 11.16 -8.39 -6.69
N ASP A 7 11.22 -9.72 -6.72
CA ASP A 7 10.47 -10.53 -7.69
C ASP A 7 8.95 -10.43 -7.46
N CYS A 8 8.54 -10.51 -6.20
CA CYS A 8 7.16 -10.30 -5.81
C CYS A 8 6.69 -8.87 -6.10
N MET A 9 7.56 -7.88 -5.91
CA MET A 9 7.24 -6.49 -6.23
C MET A 9 7.08 -6.27 -7.74
N ASN A 10 7.88 -6.94 -8.57
CA ASN A 10 7.74 -6.89 -10.03
C ASN A 10 6.39 -7.44 -10.50
N ILE A 11 5.96 -8.57 -9.94
CA ILE A 11 4.62 -9.14 -10.24
C ILE A 11 3.52 -8.14 -9.87
N PHE A 12 3.64 -7.46 -8.73
CA PHE A 12 2.68 -6.44 -8.32
C PHE A 12 2.63 -5.25 -9.29
N LEU A 13 3.79 -4.73 -9.69
CA LEU A 13 3.89 -3.62 -10.65
C LEU A 13 3.29 -3.99 -12.02
N GLU A 14 3.49 -5.22 -12.48
CA GLU A 14 2.91 -5.72 -13.73
C GLU A 14 1.37 -5.76 -13.65
N GLN A 15 0.82 -6.30 -12.56
CA GLN A 15 -0.64 -6.32 -12.35
C GLN A 15 -1.22 -4.92 -12.21
N MET A 16 -0.53 -4.01 -11.51
CA MET A 16 -0.95 -2.62 -11.41
C MET A 16 -1.01 -1.95 -12.78
N LEU A 17 -0.01 -2.19 -13.64
CA LEU A 17 0.02 -1.61 -14.99
C LEU A 17 -1.18 -2.07 -15.83
N GLN A 18 -1.57 -3.34 -15.72
CA GLN A 18 -2.77 -3.86 -16.38
C GLN A 18 -4.05 -3.14 -15.91
N CYS A 19 -4.13 -2.78 -14.63
CA CYS A 19 -5.24 -2.00 -14.08
C CYS A 19 -5.23 -0.53 -14.52
N LEU A 20 -4.05 0.09 -14.63
CA LEU A 20 -3.89 1.50 -15.02
C LEU A 20 -4.18 1.74 -16.52
N ARG A 21 -4.03 0.72 -17.37
CA ARG A 21 -4.18 0.83 -18.84
C ARG A 21 -3.26 1.93 -19.39
N THR A 22 -3.82 3.07 -19.82
CA THR A 22 -3.09 4.21 -20.38
C THR A 22 -2.89 5.34 -19.37
N GLN A 23 -3.37 5.21 -18.13
CA GLN A 23 -3.24 6.23 -17.10
C GLN A 23 -1.83 6.26 -16.53
N GLU A 24 -1.41 7.44 -16.09
CA GLU A 24 -0.19 7.65 -15.33
C GLU A 24 -0.50 7.62 -13.84
N ALA A 25 0.41 7.08 -13.04
CA ALA A 25 0.25 6.96 -11.60
C ALA A 25 1.52 7.34 -10.83
N PHE A 26 1.34 8.12 -9.77
CA PHE A 26 2.36 8.32 -8.75
C PHE A 26 2.25 7.22 -7.69
N LEU A 27 3.30 6.40 -7.56
CA LEU A 27 3.36 5.31 -6.60
C LEU A 27 4.25 5.68 -5.41
N VAL A 28 3.64 5.95 -4.26
CA VAL A 28 4.37 6.27 -3.02
C VAL A 28 4.79 4.99 -2.31
N MET A 29 6.08 4.69 -2.27
CA MET A 29 6.63 3.47 -1.67
C MET A 29 7.51 3.77 -0.45
N ASN A 30 7.51 2.91 0.56
CA ASN A 30 8.47 3.06 1.66
C ASN A 30 9.90 2.75 1.19
N CYS A 31 10.90 3.21 1.94
CA CYS A 31 12.32 3.05 1.61
C CYS A 31 12.89 1.65 1.93
N ALA A 32 12.09 0.58 1.94
CA ALA A 32 12.60 -0.78 2.12
C ALA A 32 13.57 -1.16 0.98
N SER A 33 14.56 -1.99 1.29
CA SER A 33 15.64 -2.35 0.34
C SER A 33 15.11 -2.99 -0.95
N TRP A 34 14.11 -3.88 -0.86
CA TRP A 34 13.49 -4.50 -2.03
C TRP A 34 12.70 -3.52 -2.89
N ASN A 35 12.16 -2.44 -2.29
CA ASN A 35 11.50 -1.37 -3.03
C ASN A 35 12.49 -0.46 -3.76
N LYS A 36 13.77 -0.45 -3.37
CA LYS A 36 14.85 0.29 -4.04
C LYS A 36 15.77 -0.61 -4.86
N SER A 37 15.37 -1.85 -5.10
CA SER A 37 16.18 -2.80 -5.84
C SER A 37 16.37 -2.34 -7.29
N LYS A 38 17.60 -2.46 -7.79
CA LYS A 38 17.90 -2.21 -9.22
C LYS A 38 17.22 -3.21 -10.15
N ASN A 39 16.70 -4.31 -9.61
CA ASN A 39 15.98 -5.35 -10.36
C ASN A 39 14.48 -5.03 -10.54
N LEU A 40 14.01 -3.87 -10.06
CA LEU A 40 12.62 -3.46 -10.27
C LEU A 40 12.36 -3.04 -11.72
N ARG A 41 11.28 -3.57 -12.30
CA ARG A 41 10.83 -3.31 -13.67
C ARG A 41 9.69 -2.29 -13.64
N VAL A 42 10.05 -1.02 -13.51
CA VAL A 42 9.08 0.09 -13.44
C VAL A 42 8.77 0.57 -14.86
N SER A 43 7.49 0.63 -15.21
CA SER A 43 7.01 1.16 -16.50
C SER A 43 7.00 2.68 -16.51
N ARG A 44 7.05 3.30 -17.70
CA ARG A 44 6.99 4.77 -17.87
C ARG A 44 5.71 5.40 -17.32
N ASN A 45 4.62 4.65 -17.27
CA ASN A 45 3.33 5.08 -16.73
C ASN A 45 3.32 5.19 -15.19
N ILE A 46 4.39 4.77 -14.50
CA ILE A 46 4.47 4.78 -13.05
C ILE A 46 5.69 5.58 -12.61
N GLU A 47 5.45 6.68 -11.90
CA GLU A 47 6.50 7.43 -11.22
C GLU A 47 6.54 7.04 -9.74
N ILE A 48 7.69 6.55 -9.25
CA ILE A 48 7.83 6.15 -7.86
C ILE A 48 8.34 7.30 -7.00
N ILE A 49 7.60 7.61 -5.94
CA ILE A 49 7.96 8.62 -4.96
C ILE A 49 8.37 7.93 -3.66
N TYR A 50 9.58 8.22 -3.19
CA TYR A 50 10.07 7.77 -1.89
C TYR A 50 9.97 8.89 -0.85
N PRO A 51 9.15 8.75 0.20
CA PRO A 51 9.13 9.69 1.31
C PRO A 51 10.42 9.56 2.14
N LEU A 52 10.76 10.62 2.88
CA LEU A 52 11.94 10.67 3.72
C LEU A 52 11.97 9.46 4.70
N PRO A 53 13.03 8.63 4.70
CA PRO A 53 13.08 7.38 5.46
C PRO A 53 12.82 7.56 6.96
N CYS A 54 13.34 8.65 7.53
CA CYS A 54 13.25 8.95 8.96
C CYS A 54 11.83 9.38 9.40
N LEU A 55 10.92 9.65 8.47
CA LEU A 55 9.59 10.19 8.75
C LEU A 55 8.49 9.23 8.26
N PRO A 56 8.24 8.12 8.98
CA PRO A 56 7.26 7.11 8.58
C PRO A 56 5.83 7.69 8.48
N ARG A 57 5.54 8.78 9.19
CA ARG A 57 4.24 9.49 9.11
C ARG A 57 3.95 10.09 7.74
N LEU A 58 4.97 10.29 6.90
CA LEU A 58 4.79 10.82 5.56
C LEU A 58 4.17 9.78 4.62
N ASN A 59 4.41 8.48 4.83
CA ASN A 59 3.80 7.49 3.95
C ASN A 59 2.26 7.41 4.22
N PRO A 60 1.40 7.78 3.25
CA PRO A 60 -0.04 7.86 3.43
C PRO A 60 -0.68 6.54 3.86
N ILE A 61 -0.07 5.41 3.49
CA ILE A 61 -0.59 4.08 3.84
C ILE A 61 -0.52 3.81 5.35
N LYS A 62 0.35 4.51 6.11
CA LYS A 62 0.50 4.28 7.55
C LYS A 62 -0.75 4.68 8.33
N ARG A 63 -1.44 5.74 7.91
CA ARG A 63 -2.72 6.17 8.51
C ARG A 63 -3.83 5.16 8.22
N LEU A 64 -3.91 4.68 6.98
CA LEU A 64 -4.86 3.62 6.62
C LEU A 64 -4.60 2.34 7.42
N TRP A 65 -3.35 1.91 7.55
CA TRP A 65 -3.00 0.75 8.38
C TRP A 65 -3.37 0.92 9.84
N LEU A 66 -3.15 2.11 10.41
CA LEU A 66 -3.55 2.38 11.79
C LEU A 66 -5.08 2.28 11.94
N TYR A 67 -5.83 2.86 11.01
CA TYR A 67 -7.29 2.79 10.98
C TYR A 67 -7.79 1.34 10.88
N ILE A 68 -7.24 0.55 9.96
CA ILE A 68 -7.55 -0.89 9.83
C ILE A 68 -7.29 -1.62 11.15
N LYS A 69 -6.10 -1.44 11.75
CA LYS A 69 -5.75 -2.10 13.02
C LYS A 69 -6.70 -1.69 14.16
N GLN A 70 -7.10 -0.43 14.22
CA GLN A 70 -8.03 0.03 15.25
C GLN A 70 -9.43 -0.57 15.13
N ASN A 71 -9.89 -0.90 13.92
CA ASN A 71 -11.23 -1.47 13.71
C ASN A 71 -11.25 -3.01 13.77
N ILE A 72 -10.13 -3.65 13.42
CA ILE A 72 -10.03 -5.10 13.29
C ILE A 72 -9.32 -5.73 14.48
N LEU A 73 -8.29 -5.10 15.05
CA LEU A 73 -7.45 -5.70 16.09
C LEU A 73 -7.72 -5.15 17.49
N CYS A 74 -8.27 -3.94 17.63
CA CYS A 74 -8.60 -3.44 18.97
C CYS A 74 -9.70 -4.29 19.59
N SER A 75 -9.41 -4.85 20.76
CA SER A 75 -10.33 -5.65 21.58
C SER A 75 -10.83 -6.93 20.90
N LYS A 76 -10.13 -7.44 19.88
CA LYS A 76 -10.46 -8.70 19.19
C LYS A 76 -9.24 -9.62 19.19
N ILE A 77 -9.46 -10.89 19.50
CA ILE A 77 -8.46 -11.95 19.40
C ILE A 77 -8.97 -12.95 18.38
N TYR A 78 -8.09 -13.37 17.46
CA TYR A 78 -8.41 -14.30 16.38
C TYR A 78 -7.76 -15.65 16.65
N ASN A 79 -8.55 -16.72 16.56
CA ASN A 79 -8.07 -18.08 16.83
C ASN A 79 -7.23 -18.65 15.68
N THR A 80 -7.38 -18.12 14.47
CA THR A 80 -6.63 -18.55 13.28
C THR A 80 -6.24 -17.37 12.41
N ILE A 81 -5.16 -17.53 11.65
CA ILE A 81 -4.73 -16.56 10.64
C ILE A 81 -5.81 -16.39 9.56
N ALA A 82 -6.44 -17.48 9.12
CA ALA A 82 -7.50 -17.45 8.12
C ALA A 82 -8.69 -16.57 8.54
N LEU A 83 -9.08 -16.60 9.82
CA LEU A 83 -10.16 -15.75 10.32
C LEU A 83 -9.76 -14.27 10.34
N LEU A 84 -8.50 -13.98 10.70
CA LEU A 84 -7.96 -12.62 10.63
C LEU A 84 -7.92 -12.12 9.18
N GLU A 85 -7.46 -12.95 8.24
CA GLU A 85 -7.39 -12.63 6.82
C GLU A 85 -8.78 -12.36 6.23
N ASP A 86 -9.77 -13.22 6.47
CA ASP A 86 -11.14 -13.03 6.01
C ASP A 86 -11.75 -11.74 6.58
N THR A 87 -11.55 -11.47 7.88
CA THR A 87 -12.03 -10.23 8.50
C THR A 87 -11.34 -9.00 7.91
N LEU A 88 -10.03 -9.09 7.66
CA LEU A 88 -9.25 -8.04 7.02
C LEU A 88 -9.75 -7.74 5.61
N CYS A 89 -9.95 -8.77 4.79
CA CYS A 89 -10.47 -8.65 3.43
C CYS A 89 -11.86 -7.99 3.43
N LYS A 90 -12.79 -8.49 4.24
CA LYS A 90 -14.14 -7.91 4.38
C LYS A 90 -14.09 -6.44 4.74
N PHE A 91 -13.29 -6.08 5.74
CA PHE A 91 -13.14 -4.69 6.17
C PHE A 91 -12.58 -3.81 5.05
N ILE A 92 -11.48 -4.19 4.41
CA ILE A 92 -10.88 -3.41 3.32
C ILE A 92 -11.87 -3.23 2.16
N THR A 93 -12.60 -4.27 1.78
CA THR A 93 -13.60 -4.18 0.71
C THR A 93 -14.82 -3.32 1.08
N SER A 94 -15.06 -3.11 2.37
CA SER A 94 -16.16 -2.26 2.85
C SER A 94 -15.80 -0.76 2.93
N LEU A 95 -14.52 -0.40 2.74
CA LEU A 95 -14.08 0.98 2.86
C LEU A 95 -14.58 1.85 1.70
N PHE A 96 -15.20 2.99 2.04
CA PHE A 96 -15.58 3.99 1.05
C PHE A 96 -14.36 4.72 0.48
N TYR A 97 -14.44 5.08 -0.80
CA TYR A 97 -13.42 5.87 -1.48
C TYR A 97 -13.13 7.20 -0.76
N SER A 98 -14.15 7.87 -0.24
CA SER A 98 -14.01 9.12 0.53
C SER A 98 -13.17 8.94 1.79
N ALA A 99 -13.37 7.84 2.52
CA ALA A 99 -12.60 7.51 3.72
C ALA A 99 -11.13 7.24 3.36
N ILE A 100 -10.87 6.47 2.30
CA ILE A 100 -9.50 6.22 1.82
C ILE A 100 -8.83 7.54 1.43
N LYS A 101 -9.52 8.39 0.66
CA LYS A 101 -9.01 9.70 0.24
C LYS A 101 -8.66 10.59 1.45
N GLN A 102 -9.51 10.62 2.47
CA GLN A 102 -9.26 11.40 3.69
C GLN A 102 -8.08 10.84 4.49
N LEU A 103 -8.00 9.53 4.69
CA LEU A 103 -6.96 8.88 5.49
C LEU A 103 -5.58 8.97 4.81
N CYS A 104 -5.54 8.81 3.49
CA CYS A 104 -4.32 8.85 2.69
C CYS A 104 -3.97 10.24 2.17
N ASN A 105 -4.70 11.30 2.56
CA ASN A 105 -4.38 12.65 2.14
C ASN A 105 -3.02 13.11 2.69
N VAL A 106 -2.17 13.63 1.81
CA VAL A 106 -0.85 14.17 2.14
C VAL A 106 -0.69 15.55 1.52
N THR A 107 -0.27 16.52 2.33
CA THR A 107 -0.18 17.94 1.93
C THR A 107 1.11 18.29 1.20
N TYR A 108 2.05 17.35 1.11
CA TYR A 108 3.35 17.55 0.48
C TYR A 108 3.41 17.01 -0.96
N LEU A 109 2.37 16.28 -1.40
CA LEU A 109 2.16 15.88 -2.79
C LEU A 109 1.04 16.75 -3.37
N SER A 110 1.33 18.04 -3.49
CA SER A 110 0.45 19.00 -4.13
C SER A 110 0.86 19.12 -5.59
N HIS A 111 0.05 18.56 -6.48
CA HIS A 111 0.07 18.87 -7.91
C HIS A 111 -1.11 19.79 -8.22
#